data_AF-A0A3M9MHV2-F1
#
_entry.id   AF-A0A3M9MHV2-F1
#
_cell.length_a   1.000
_cell.length_b   1.000
_cell.length_c   1.000
_cell.angle_alpha   90.00
_cell.angle_beta   90.00
_cell.angle_gamma   90.00
#
_symmetry.space_group_name_H-M   'P 1'
#
loop_
_entity.id
_entity.type
_entity.pdbx_description
1 polymer ?
#
loop_
_entity_poly.entity_id
_entity_poly.type
_entity_poly.pdbx_seq_one_letter_code
_entity_poly.pdbx_strand_id
1 'polypeptide(L)'
;MVHLAAHDNTLMRRILLRAKQCGRTDDTEDVIRHRLSVFASNTAPLLDFYDTGASFARIDSDAEIDEVYGRIMAGVAALAGHA
;
A
#
# COMPACT_ATOMS: atom_id res chain seq x y z
N MET A 1 -7.48 -8.52 6.75
CA MET A 1 -6.57 -7.95 5.73
C MET A 1 -6.43 -6.46 5.97
N VAL A 2 -5.20 -5.94 5.91
CA VAL A 2 -4.93 -4.49 5.92
C VAL A 2 -4.39 -4.10 4.55
N HIS A 3 -4.98 -3.10 3.92
CA HIS A 3 -4.53 -2.54 2.65
C HIS A 3 -4.06 -1.09 2.84
N LEU A 4 -2.78 -0.84 2.57
CA LEU A 4 -2.21 0.50 2.55
C LEU A 4 -2.36 1.09 1.15
N ALA A 5 -3.24 2.08 1.02
CA ALA A 5 -3.47 2.82 -0.21
C ALA A 5 -2.55 4.04 -0.24
N ALA A 6 -1.95 4.30 -1.39
CA ALA A 6 -1.14 5.48 -1.67
C ALA A 6 -1.35 5.88 -3.13
N HIS A 7 -1.17 7.15 -3.46
CA HIS A 7 -1.22 7.58 -4.86
C HIS A 7 0.01 7.07 -5.61
N ASP A 8 -0.16 6.75 -6.90
CA ASP A 8 0.92 6.29 -7.78
C ASP A 8 2.12 7.24 -7.79
N ASN A 9 1.86 8.55 -7.74
CA ASN A 9 2.90 9.58 -7.65
C ASN A 9 3.74 9.46 -6.36
N THR A 10 3.08 9.16 -5.23
CA THR A 10 3.74 8.94 -3.95
C THR A 10 4.56 7.66 -3.98
N LEU A 11 4.00 6.57 -4.52
CA LEU A 11 4.68 5.29 -4.68
C LEU A 11 5.91 5.40 -5.57
N MET A 12 5.77 6.07 -6.73
CA MET A 12 6.88 6.33 -7.65
C MET A 12 8.02 7.08 -6.97
N ARG A 13 7.70 8.19 -6.29
CA ARG A 13 8.69 8.98 -5.55
C ARG A 13 9.41 8.14 -4.48
N ARG A 14 8.66 7.37 -3.68
CA ARG A 14 9.22 6.55 -2.58
C ARG A 14 10.11 5.42 -3.11
N ILE A 15 9.72 4.74 -4.19
CA ILE A 15 10.50 3.63 -4.75
C ILE A 15 11.77 4.15 -5.45
N LEU A 16 11.70 5.28 -6.16
CA LEU A 16 12.90 5.92 -6.74
C LEU A 16 13.89 6.40 -5.66
N LEU A 17 13.40 6.91 -4.53
CA LEU A 17 14.25 7.26 -3.40
C LEU A 17 14.96 6.02 -2.83
N ARG A 18 14.22 4.91 -2.69
CA ARG A 18 14.79 3.62 -2.28
C ARG A 18 15.87 3.12 -3.25
N ALA A 19 15.67 3.27 -4.56
CA ALA A 19 16.67 2.93 -5.57
C ALA A 19 18.01 3.64 -5.29
N LYS A 20 17.93 4.95 -5.04
CA LYS A 20 19.10 5.81 -4.74
C LYS A 20 19.78 5.46 -3.42
N GLN A 21 19.00 5.19 -2.37
CA GLN A 21 19.54 4.98 -1.02
C GLN A 21 20.05 3.55 -0.79
N CYS A 22 19.40 2.56 -1.39
CA CYS A 22 19.67 1.13 -1.14
C CYS A 22 20.42 0.44 -2.29
N GLY A 23 20.82 1.18 -3.33
CA GLY A 23 21.54 0.62 -4.47
C GLY A 23 20.73 -0.38 -5.31
N ARG A 24 19.40 -0.30 -5.25
CA ARG A 24 18.52 -1.17 -6.04
C ARG A 24 18.47 -0.71 -7.49
N THR A 25 19.26 -1.36 -8.33
CA THR A 25 19.39 -1.05 -9.76
C THR A 25 18.18 -1.45 -10.59
N ASP A 26 17.27 -2.26 -10.05
CA ASP A 26 16.03 -2.71 -10.70
C ASP A 26 14.86 -1.73 -10.53
N ASP A 27 14.96 -0.75 -9.64
CA ASP A 27 13.93 0.26 -9.39
C ASP A 27 14.05 1.44 -10.38
N THR A 28 13.93 1.15 -11.68
CA THR A 28 13.83 2.18 -12.74
C THR A 28 12.39 2.65 -12.94
N GLU A 29 12.18 3.83 -13.52
CA GLU A 29 10.83 4.38 -13.72
C GLU A 29 9.92 3.43 -14.53
N ASP A 30 10.44 2.86 -15.62
CA ASP A 30 9.68 1.92 -16.46
C ASP A 30 9.29 0.65 -15.70
N VAL A 31 10.22 0.10 -14.90
CA VAL A 31 9.95 -1.09 -14.08
C VAL A 31 8.91 -0.77 -12.99
N ILE A 32 9.00 0.39 -12.35
CA ILE A 32 8.03 0.81 -11.34
C ILE A 32 6.64 0.98 -11.95
N ARG A 33 6.54 1.67 -13.10
CA ARG A 33 5.27 1.85 -13.81
C ARG A 33 4.65 0.53 -14.22
N HIS A 34 5.47 -0.41 -14.72
CA HIS A 34 5.01 -1.75 -15.04
C HIS A 34 4.49 -2.49 -13.79
N ARG A 35 5.22 -2.43 -12.67
CA ARG A 35 4.78 -3.05 -11.40
C ARG A 35 3.44 -2.49 -10.90
N LEU A 36 3.23 -1.17 -11.00
CA LEU A 36 1.96 -0.54 -10.63
C LEU A 36 0.82 -0.99 -11.57
N SER A 37 1.07 -1.08 -12.87
CA SER A 37 0.11 -1.60 -13.85
C SER A 37 -0.29 -3.05 -13.57
N VAL A 38 0.69 -3.92 -13.24
CA VAL A 38 0.44 -5.31 -12.85
C VAL A 38 -0.36 -5.38 -11.56
N PHE A 39 -0.05 -4.56 -10.56
CA PHE A 39 -0.83 -4.48 -9.32
C PHE A 39 -2.28 -4.09 -9.61
N ALA A 40 -2.50 -3.04 -10.40
CA ALA A 40 -3.84 -2.58 -10.78
C ALA A 40 -4.66 -3.64 -11.52
N SER A 41 -4.00 -4.46 -12.35
CA SER A 41 -4.68 -5.48 -13.16
C SER A 41 -4.94 -6.78 -12.40
N ASN A 42 -4.03 -7.18 -11.51
CA ASN A 42 -4.03 -8.53 -10.92
C ASN A 42 -4.31 -8.55 -9.42
N THR A 43 -3.92 -7.50 -8.69
CA THR A 43 -4.01 -7.46 -7.23
C THR A 43 -5.14 -6.56 -6.75
N ALA A 44 -5.37 -5.41 -7.40
CA ALA A 44 -6.45 -4.51 -7.04
C ALA A 44 -7.84 -5.16 -7.07
N PRO A 45 -8.19 -6.06 -8.03
CA PRO A 45 -9.48 -6.75 -8.01
C PRO A 45 -9.67 -7.67 -6.79
N LEU A 46 -8.60 -8.13 -6.14
CA LEU A 46 -8.69 -8.90 -4.91
C LEU A 46 -9.16 -8.04 -3.73
N LEU A 47 -8.96 -6.72 -3.79
CA LEU A 47 -9.44 -5.81 -2.74
C LEU A 47 -10.97 -5.87 -2.66
N ASP A 48 -11.66 -5.90 -3.81
CA ASP A 48 -13.12 -6.01 -3.86
C ASP A 48 -13.61 -7.31 -3.23
N PHE A 49 -12.87 -8.41 -3.40
CA PHE A 49 -13.18 -9.68 -2.73
C PHE A 49 -13.10 -9.55 -1.21
N TYR A 50 -12.06 -8.90 -0.68
CA TYR A 50 -11.88 -8.75 0.77
C TYR A 50 -12.75 -7.65 1.39
N ASP A 51 -13.12 -6.61 0.65
CA ASP A 51 -13.96 -5.49 1.11
C ASP A 51 -15.40 -5.90 1.47
N THR A 52 -15.81 -7.10 1.08
CA THR A 52 -17.15 -7.63 1.38
C THR A 52 -17.28 -8.24 2.78
N GLY A 53 -16.20 -8.34 3.56
CA GLY A 53 -16.20 -8.98 4.88
C GLY A 53 -15.85 -8.04 6.05
N ALA A 54 -16.25 -8.42 7.27
CA ALA A 54 -15.93 -7.70 8.52
C ALA A 54 -14.43 -7.69 8.89
N SER A 55 -13.56 -8.21 8.02
CA SER A 55 -12.14 -8.45 8.28
C SER A 55 -11.22 -7.66 7.34
N PHE A 56 -11.66 -6.53 6.76
CA PHE A 56 -10.88 -5.68 5.87
C PHE A 56 -10.73 -4.24 6.41
N ALA A 57 -9.51 -3.70 6.35
CA ALA A 57 -9.22 -2.32 6.69
C ALA A 57 -8.40 -1.66 5.57
N ARG A 58 -8.97 -0.64 4.93
CA ARG A 58 -8.29 0.21 3.96
C ARG A 58 -7.77 1.46 4.65
N ILE A 59 -6.47 1.71 4.51
CA ILE A 59 -5.76 2.78 5.23
C ILE A 59 -5.02 3.63 4.22
N ASP A 60 -5.25 4.93 4.26
CA ASP A 60 -4.44 5.89 3.50
C ASP A 60 -3.04 6.02 4.12
N SER A 61 -2.02 5.86 3.29
CA SER A 61 -0.60 5.86 3.64
C SER A 61 0.18 7.03 3.04
N ASP A 62 -0.51 8.02 2.48
CA ASP A 62 0.05 9.29 2.02
C ASP A 62 0.12 10.32 3.16
N ALA A 63 0.77 9.92 4.25
CA ALA A 63 1.03 10.76 5.42
C ALA A 63 2.42 10.44 6.00
N GLU A 64 2.77 11.13 7.09
CA GLU A 64 3.98 10.86 7.87
C GLU A 64 3.92 9.48 8.54
N ILE A 65 5.09 8.87 8.77
CA ILE A 65 5.19 7.48 9.25
C ILE A 65 4.40 7.25 10.54
N ASP A 66 4.51 8.16 11.51
CA ASP A 66 3.83 8.04 12.81
C ASP A 66 2.31 8.10 12.66
N GLU A 67 1.81 8.92 11.73
CA GLU A 67 0.39 9.02 11.45
C GLU A 67 -0.13 7.74 10.78
N VAL A 68 0.59 7.24 9.76
CA VAL A 68 0.25 5.98 9.11
C VAL A 68 0.27 4.82 10.10
N TYR A 69 1.26 4.80 11.00
CA TYR A 69 1.34 3.80 12.07
C TYR A 69 0.13 3.86 13.01
N GLY A 70 -0.27 5.05 13.45
CA GLY A 70 -1.47 5.23 14.26
C GLY A 70 -2.74 4.73 13.56
N ARG A 71 -2.89 5.04 12.27
CA ARG A 71 -4.02 4.54 11.45
C ARG A 71 -4.00 3.01 11.34
N ILE A 72 -2.83 2.39 11.17
CA ILE A 72 -2.66 0.92 11.15
C ILE A 72 -3.11 0.31 12.47
N MET A 73 -2.63 0.84 13.60
CA MET A 73 -3.00 0.32 14.92
C MET A 73 -4.50 0.41 15.17
N ALA A 74 -5.12 1.53 14.80
CA ALA A 74 -6.56 1.71 14.89
C ALA A 74 -7.33 0.70 14.00
N GLY A 75 -6.89 0.52 12.75
CA GLY A 75 -7.48 -0.44 11.82
C GLY A 75 -7.37 -1.89 12.33
N VAL A 76 -6.20 -2.29 12.82
CA VAL A 76 -5.98 -3.64 13.37
C VAL A 76 -6.81 -3.88 14.63
N ALA A 77 -6.88 -2.90 15.54
CA ALA A 77 -7.69 -3.01 16.75
C ALA A 77 -9.18 -3.16 16.41
N ALA A 78 -9.68 -2.39 15.44
CA ALA A 78 -11.05 -2.54 14.95
C ALA A 78 -11.29 -3.96 14.44
N LEU A 79 -10.41 -4.51 13.60
CA LEU A 79 -10.55 -5.88 13.09
C LEU A 79 -10.53 -6.96 14.18
N ALA A 80 -9.69 -6.79 15.21
CA ALA A 80 -9.60 -7.74 16.31
C ALA A 80 -10.84 -7.75 17.23
N GLY A 81 -11.59 -6.64 17.29
CA GLY A 81 -12.83 -6.54 18.06
C GLY A 81 -14.06 -7.15 17.37
N HIS A 82 -13.94 -7.62 16.13
CA HIS A 82 -15.00 -8.27 15.35
C HIS A 82 -14.84 -9.81 15.27
N ALA A 83 -13.96 -10.38 16.10
CA ALA A 83 -13.68 -11.82 16.18
C ALA A 83 -14.39 -12.49 17.36
#